data_AF-A0A7S0UJG6-F1
#
_entry.id   AF-A0A7S0UJG6-F1
#
_cell.length_a   1.000
_cell.length_b   1.000
_cell.length_c   1.000
_cell.angle_alpha   90.00
_cell.angle_beta   90.00
_cell.angle_gamma   90.00
#
_symmetry.space_group_name_H-M   'P 1'
#
loop_
_entity.id
_entity.type
_entity.pdbx_description
1 polymer ?
#
loop_
_entity_poly.entity_id
_entity_poly.type
_entity_poly.pdbx_seq_one_letter_code
_entity_poly.pdbx_strand_id
1 'polypeptide(L)'
;RAGVGRIICTCIDETDEVMVKETFSWLGELYSSLEGDWIARTEFDYVRMDEELYMTDSEEVSRTRGSIYGMQKALQREFNTSYSRKWLGLDTSYWKHVILIEPGFVYQTRAASLPGIRLALERGRALIPHRFVPVRHETDLTKDKILYDGTSEFLPKNISDILDLDGDYDMCCDGGSDRPSSSTEDDPSHAACHSWWWNCGSTKELRPQRTWEEVKRNLILDFAPLIRMKQGIDIVSIPGTKYRRKCHPRKRQKPNEICERPSPSGRSFATFEKKK
;
A
#
# COMPACT_ATOMS: atom_id res chain seq x y z
N ARG A 1 18.87 14.80 -7.86
CA ARG A 1 17.72 15.13 -6.97
C ARG A 1 16.64 14.08 -7.18
N ALA A 2 16.26 13.34 -6.13
CA ALA A 2 15.12 12.42 -6.16
C ALA A 2 14.01 13.06 -5.34
N GLY A 3 12.79 13.08 -5.87
CA GLY A 3 11.64 13.73 -5.25
C GLY A 3 10.37 13.35 -6.00
N VAL A 4 9.23 13.58 -5.36
CA VAL A 4 7.95 13.61 -6.07
C VAL A 4 7.83 15.00 -6.68
N GLY A 5 7.47 15.11 -7.95
CA GLY A 5 7.12 16.42 -8.47
C GLY A 5 5.73 16.52 -9.05
N ARG A 6 4.97 15.41 -9.16
CA ARG A 6 3.54 15.51 -9.42
C ARG A 6 2.76 14.39 -8.75
N ILE A 7 1.62 14.75 -8.15
CA ILE A 7 0.63 13.83 -7.58
C ILE A 7 -0.70 14.10 -8.28
N ILE A 8 -1.30 13.03 -8.82
CA ILE A 8 -2.56 13.11 -9.55
C ILE A 8 -3.58 12.18 -8.93
N CYS A 9 -4.73 12.71 -8.53
CA CYS A 9 -5.88 11.91 -8.16
C CYS A 9 -6.72 11.60 -9.40
N THR A 10 -6.89 10.32 -9.68
CA THR A 10 -7.60 9.82 -10.87
C THR A 10 -8.93 9.18 -10.52
N CYS A 11 -9.86 9.14 -11.48
CA CYS A 11 -11.16 8.46 -11.37
C CYS A 11 -12.03 9.01 -10.22
N ILE A 12 -12.00 10.32 -10.04
CA ILE A 12 -12.79 11.03 -9.04
C ILE A 12 -14.17 11.41 -9.60
N ASP A 13 -15.19 11.39 -8.75
CA ASP A 13 -16.51 11.94 -9.06
C ASP A 13 -16.63 13.43 -8.63
N GLU A 14 -17.83 14.01 -8.77
CA GLU A 14 -18.06 15.42 -8.41
C GLU A 14 -17.91 15.70 -6.91
N THR A 15 -18.29 14.73 -6.07
CA THR A 15 -18.19 14.83 -4.61
C THR A 15 -16.72 14.73 -4.19
N ASP A 16 -15.99 13.80 -4.80
CA ASP A 16 -14.55 13.61 -4.58
C ASP A 16 -13.75 14.85 -5.00
N GLU A 17 -14.16 15.58 -6.04
CA GLU A 17 -13.42 16.76 -6.52
C GLU A 17 -13.28 17.86 -5.46
N VAL A 18 -14.36 18.15 -4.73
CA VAL A 18 -14.32 19.18 -3.69
C VAL A 18 -13.30 18.78 -2.61
N MET A 19 -13.38 17.54 -2.15
CA MET A 19 -12.48 16.99 -1.14
C MET A 19 -11.02 17.00 -1.61
N VAL A 20 -10.77 16.58 -2.85
CA VAL A 20 -9.42 16.53 -3.43
C VAL A 20 -8.82 17.94 -3.57
N LYS A 21 -9.61 18.91 -4.01
CA LYS A 21 -9.16 20.32 -4.09
C LYS A 21 -8.78 20.87 -2.72
N GLU A 22 -9.63 20.69 -1.72
CA GLU A 22 -9.35 21.15 -0.35
C GLU A 22 -8.08 20.48 0.20
N THR A 23 -7.96 19.16 0.00
CA THR A 23 -6.79 18.38 0.42
C THR A 23 -5.51 18.87 -0.26
N PHE A 24 -5.53 19.09 -1.58
CA PHE A 24 -4.37 19.58 -2.32
C PHE A 24 -4.03 21.03 -2.03
N SER A 25 -5.01 21.87 -1.71
CA SER A 25 -4.75 23.23 -1.22
C SER A 25 -3.96 23.17 0.09
N TRP A 26 -4.44 22.37 1.05
CA TRP A 26 -3.78 22.21 2.34
C TRP A 26 -2.38 21.59 2.21
N LEU A 27 -2.23 20.55 1.38
CA LEU A 27 -0.93 19.94 1.10
C LEU A 27 0.02 20.91 0.41
N GLY A 28 -0.47 21.74 -0.51
CA GLY A 28 0.33 22.77 -1.19
C GLY A 28 0.87 23.81 -0.21
N GLU A 29 0.03 24.30 0.72
CA GLU A 29 0.45 25.21 1.80
C GLU A 29 1.49 24.56 2.71
N LEU A 30 1.22 23.34 3.17
CA LEU A 30 2.15 22.57 3.99
C LEU A 30 3.49 22.38 3.28
N TYR A 31 3.48 21.95 2.02
CA TYR A 31 4.69 21.65 1.26
C TYR A 31 5.50 22.92 0.94
N SER A 32 4.82 24.05 0.74
CA SER A 32 5.46 25.35 0.56
C SER A 32 6.15 25.85 1.83
N SER A 33 5.67 25.42 3.01
CA SER A 33 6.27 25.78 4.30
C SER A 33 7.48 24.92 4.69
N LEU A 34 7.71 23.78 4.03
CA LEU A 34 8.81 22.87 4.33
C LEU A 34 10.10 23.31 3.63
N GLU A 35 11.21 23.35 4.38
CA GLU A 35 12.53 23.61 3.79
C GLU A 35 12.99 22.41 2.93
N GLY A 36 12.86 22.55 1.62
CA GLY A 36 13.32 21.54 0.67
C GLY A 36 12.90 21.82 -0.76
N ASP A 37 13.88 22.11 -1.62
CA ASP A 37 13.69 22.47 -3.03
C ASP A 37 12.74 21.55 -3.81
N TRP A 38 12.67 20.26 -3.51
CA TRP A 38 11.86 19.33 -4.32
C TRP A 38 10.41 19.20 -3.84
N ILE A 39 10.16 19.28 -2.53
CA ILE A 39 8.80 19.15 -1.94
C ILE A 39 7.96 20.35 -2.37
N ALA A 40 8.53 21.56 -2.26
CA ALA A 40 7.90 22.82 -2.66
C ALA A 40 7.61 22.91 -4.18
N ARG A 41 8.22 22.04 -5.00
CA ARG A 41 7.97 21.94 -6.46
C ARG A 41 7.02 20.80 -6.83
N THR A 42 6.37 20.17 -5.86
CA THR A 42 5.36 19.15 -6.12
C THR A 42 4.09 19.79 -6.67
N GLU A 43 3.72 19.43 -7.89
CA GLU A 43 2.44 19.79 -8.48
C GLU A 43 1.34 18.83 -8.01
N PHE A 44 0.17 19.37 -7.72
CA PHE A 44 -1.02 18.60 -7.36
C PHE A 44 -2.12 18.85 -8.37
N ASP A 45 -2.79 17.80 -8.82
CA ASP A 45 -3.90 17.92 -9.78
C ASP A 45 -4.80 16.69 -9.74
N TYR A 46 -5.93 16.77 -10.42
CA TYR A 46 -6.89 15.69 -10.47
C TYR A 46 -7.50 15.54 -11.86
N VAL A 47 -7.97 14.33 -12.14
CA VAL A 47 -8.58 13.98 -13.42
C VAL A 47 -9.90 13.26 -13.18
N ARG A 48 -10.99 13.90 -13.60
CA ARG A 48 -12.26 13.22 -13.90
C ARG A 48 -12.09 12.47 -15.21
N MET A 49 -12.45 11.20 -15.22
CA MET A 49 -12.35 10.37 -16.42
C MET A 49 -13.70 10.15 -17.04
N ASP A 50 -13.72 10.13 -18.37
CA ASP A 50 -14.86 9.68 -19.13
C ASP A 50 -15.01 8.15 -19.00
N GLU A 51 -16.25 7.68 -19.11
CA GLU A 51 -16.63 6.25 -19.01
C GLU A 51 -15.77 5.35 -19.91
N GLU A 52 -15.47 5.81 -21.14
CA GLU A 52 -14.64 5.09 -22.10
C GLU A 52 -13.23 4.74 -21.59
N LEU A 53 -12.71 5.48 -20.61
CA LEU A 53 -11.39 5.25 -20.06
C LEU A 53 -11.39 4.15 -19.00
N TYR A 54 -12.47 4.00 -18.22
CA TYR A 54 -12.50 3.08 -17.08
C TYR A 54 -13.44 1.88 -17.26
N MET A 55 -14.40 1.93 -18.18
CA MET A 55 -15.31 0.80 -18.43
C MET A 55 -14.61 -0.33 -19.19
N THR A 56 -14.98 -1.57 -18.86
CA THR A 56 -14.66 -2.77 -19.64
C THR A 56 -15.92 -3.61 -19.84
N ASP A 57 -15.84 -4.62 -20.70
CA ASP A 57 -16.92 -5.60 -20.87
C ASP A 57 -17.24 -6.37 -19.56
N SER A 58 -16.33 -6.38 -18.59
CA SER A 58 -16.43 -7.14 -17.35
C SER A 58 -16.63 -6.28 -16.09
N GLU A 59 -16.30 -4.99 -16.14
CA GLU A 59 -16.33 -4.08 -15.00
C GLU A 59 -16.89 -2.72 -15.41
N GLU A 60 -17.93 -2.26 -14.72
CA GLU A 60 -18.50 -0.92 -14.92
C GLU A 60 -17.53 0.19 -14.50
N VAL A 61 -16.63 -0.07 -13.53
CA VAL A 61 -15.66 0.93 -13.05
C VAL A 61 -14.30 0.29 -12.76
N SER A 62 -13.41 0.28 -13.76
CA SER A 62 -12.02 -0.15 -13.61
C SER A 62 -11.07 1.05 -13.46
N ARG A 63 -10.93 1.56 -12.23
CA ARG A 63 -10.12 2.76 -11.93
C ARG A 63 -8.64 2.61 -12.32
N THR A 64 -8.09 1.41 -12.14
CA THR A 64 -6.70 1.08 -12.53
C THR A 64 -6.53 1.20 -14.03
N ARG A 65 -7.46 0.63 -14.81
CA ARG A 65 -7.47 0.74 -16.27
C ARG A 65 -7.60 2.20 -16.68
N GLY A 66 -8.55 2.95 -16.11
CA GLY A 66 -8.73 4.38 -16.38
C GLY A 66 -7.44 5.17 -16.18
N SER A 67 -6.75 4.94 -15.08
CA SER A 67 -5.49 5.60 -14.75
C SER A 67 -4.36 5.25 -15.73
N ILE A 68 -4.21 3.97 -16.09
CA ILE A 68 -3.18 3.52 -17.04
C ILE A 68 -3.49 4.04 -18.45
N TYR A 69 -4.71 3.81 -18.92
CA TYR A 69 -5.13 4.12 -20.28
C TYR A 69 -5.22 5.63 -20.52
N GLY A 70 -5.78 6.38 -19.58
CA GLY A 70 -5.79 7.84 -19.65
C GLY A 70 -4.38 8.44 -19.67
N MET A 71 -3.45 7.91 -18.87
CA MET A 71 -2.04 8.33 -18.93
C MET A 71 -1.41 8.01 -20.30
N GLN A 72 -1.67 6.83 -20.87
CA GLN A 72 -1.20 6.46 -22.20
C GLN A 72 -1.74 7.42 -23.28
N LYS A 73 -3.04 7.72 -23.26
CA LYS A 73 -3.68 8.68 -24.17
C LYS A 73 -3.09 10.07 -24.07
N ALA A 74 -2.81 10.54 -22.84
CA ALA A 74 -2.15 11.81 -22.61
C ALA A 74 -0.73 11.82 -23.20
N LEU A 75 0.07 10.77 -22.96
CA LEU A 75 1.43 10.62 -23.51
C LEU A 75 1.44 10.56 -25.04
N GLN A 76 0.43 9.94 -25.64
CA GLN A 76 0.22 9.84 -27.09
C GLN A 76 -0.36 11.12 -27.71
N ARG A 77 -0.64 12.15 -26.89
CA ARG A 77 -1.25 13.43 -27.31
C ARG A 77 -2.61 13.26 -27.98
N GLU A 78 -3.36 12.23 -27.57
CA GLU A 78 -4.73 12.01 -28.05
C GLU A 78 -5.74 12.92 -27.33
N PHE A 79 -5.38 13.46 -26.17
CA PHE A 79 -6.16 14.46 -25.47
C PHE A 79 -5.78 15.88 -25.90
N ASN A 80 -6.73 16.81 -25.80
CA ASN A 80 -6.44 18.23 -25.98
C ASN A 80 -5.37 18.71 -24.98
N THR A 81 -4.69 19.82 -25.30
CA THR A 81 -3.57 20.32 -24.51
C THR A 81 -3.93 20.60 -23.04
N SER A 82 -5.12 21.15 -22.79
CA SER A 82 -5.57 21.46 -21.43
C SER A 82 -5.76 20.20 -20.59
N TYR A 83 -6.40 19.18 -21.17
CA TYR A 83 -6.65 17.90 -20.50
C TYR A 83 -5.38 17.06 -20.36
N SER A 84 -4.52 17.02 -21.39
CA SER A 84 -3.19 16.41 -21.31
C SER A 84 -2.33 17.01 -20.20
N ARG A 85 -2.43 18.32 -19.97
CA ARG A 85 -1.69 19.01 -18.90
C ARG A 85 -2.12 18.54 -17.50
N LYS A 86 -3.39 18.17 -17.29
CA LYS A 86 -3.82 17.58 -16.01
C LYS A 86 -3.12 16.25 -15.74
N TRP A 87 -2.84 15.47 -16.78
CA TRP A 87 -2.13 14.19 -16.69
C TRP A 87 -0.62 14.32 -16.59
N LEU A 88 -0.01 15.23 -17.36
CA LEU A 88 1.44 15.24 -17.56
C LEU A 88 2.14 16.43 -16.90
N GLY A 89 1.39 17.39 -16.35
CA GLY A 89 1.93 18.63 -15.81
C GLY A 89 2.41 19.60 -16.88
N LEU A 90 3.12 20.64 -16.44
CA LEU A 90 3.64 21.70 -17.29
C LEU A 90 4.82 21.28 -18.16
N ASP A 91 5.73 20.50 -17.59
CA ASP A 91 6.93 19.99 -18.25
C ASP A 91 6.93 18.47 -18.24
N THR A 92 6.52 17.88 -19.36
CA THR A 92 6.42 16.43 -19.49
C THR A 92 7.78 15.75 -19.55
N SER A 93 8.84 16.49 -19.89
CA SER A 93 10.21 15.98 -19.98
C SER A 93 10.89 15.85 -18.62
N TYR A 94 10.32 16.49 -17.60
CA TYR A 94 10.85 16.49 -16.24
C TYR A 94 10.60 15.16 -15.50
N TRP A 95 9.56 14.41 -15.87
CA TRP A 95 9.16 13.17 -15.21
C TRP A 95 9.84 11.94 -15.83
N LYS A 96 10.60 11.18 -15.02
CA LYS A 96 11.25 9.93 -15.47
C LYS A 96 10.43 8.66 -15.22
N HIS A 97 9.59 8.66 -14.20
CA HIS A 97 8.84 7.48 -13.76
C HIS A 97 7.43 7.86 -13.36
N VAL A 98 6.47 7.01 -13.71
CA VAL A 98 5.07 7.09 -13.26
C VAL A 98 4.84 5.94 -12.29
N ILE A 99 4.34 6.26 -11.10
CA ILE A 99 4.01 5.29 -10.07
C ILE A 99 2.51 5.38 -9.83
N LEU A 100 1.79 4.29 -10.13
CA LEU A 100 0.37 4.15 -9.84
C LEU A 100 0.23 3.48 -8.47
N ILE A 101 -0.27 4.23 -7.49
CA ILE A 101 -0.46 3.76 -6.13
C ILE A 101 -1.85 4.15 -5.63
N GLU A 102 -2.37 3.35 -4.71
CA GLU A 102 -3.58 3.75 -3.99
C GLU A 102 -3.29 4.81 -2.93
N PRO A 103 -4.27 5.64 -2.55
CA PRO A 103 -4.07 6.72 -1.57
C PRO A 103 -3.45 6.25 -0.25
N GLY A 104 -3.83 5.06 0.24
CA GLY A 104 -3.27 4.48 1.46
C GLY A 104 -1.74 4.26 1.42
N PHE A 105 -1.16 4.09 0.23
CA PHE A 105 0.29 3.94 0.07
C PHE A 105 1.06 5.24 0.17
N VAL A 106 0.44 6.37 -0.17
CA VAL A 106 1.09 7.68 -0.03
C VAL A 106 1.46 7.92 1.43
N TYR A 107 0.56 7.59 2.36
CA TYR A 107 0.81 7.68 3.80
C TYR A 107 1.97 6.78 4.28
N GLN A 108 2.25 5.70 3.56
CA GLN A 108 3.30 4.74 3.91
C GLN A 108 4.62 5.02 3.19
N THR A 109 4.58 5.82 2.12
CA THR A 109 5.75 6.15 1.31
C THR A 109 6.43 7.38 1.90
N ARG A 110 7.44 7.15 2.74
CA ARG A 110 8.22 8.22 3.35
C ARG A 110 9.08 8.94 2.31
N ALA A 111 9.21 10.26 2.42
CA ALA A 111 10.11 11.06 1.58
C ALA A 111 11.55 10.50 1.52
N ALA A 112 12.04 9.99 2.66
CA ALA A 112 13.36 9.37 2.77
C ALA A 112 13.53 8.08 1.92
N SER A 113 12.43 7.40 1.54
CA SER A 113 12.50 6.19 0.71
C SER A 113 12.51 6.49 -0.79
N LEU A 114 12.21 7.73 -1.21
CA LEU A 114 12.16 8.13 -2.62
C LEU A 114 13.48 7.89 -3.39
N PRO A 115 14.69 8.13 -2.81
CA PRO A 115 15.94 7.77 -3.48
C PRO A 115 16.05 6.27 -3.76
N GLY A 116 15.62 5.41 -2.83
CA GLY A 116 15.64 3.96 -2.99
C GLY A 116 14.63 3.47 -4.03
N ILE A 117 13.41 4.03 -4.00
CA ILE A 117 12.36 3.80 -5.00
C ILE A 117 12.86 4.17 -6.40
N ARG A 118 13.46 5.36 -6.55
CA ARG A 118 14.07 5.80 -7.82
C ARG A 118 15.13 4.82 -8.31
N LEU A 119 16.08 4.45 -7.45
CA LEU A 119 17.17 3.55 -7.83
C LEU A 119 16.64 2.18 -8.28
N ALA A 120 15.59 1.67 -7.63
CA ALA A 120 14.94 0.43 -8.03
C ALA A 120 14.29 0.55 -9.43
N LEU A 121 13.60 1.67 -9.69
CA LEU A 121 12.96 1.94 -10.98
C LEU A 121 13.98 2.13 -12.12
N GLU A 122 15.06 2.88 -11.89
CA GLU A 122 16.16 3.07 -12.86
C GLU A 122 16.83 1.74 -13.23
N ARG A 123 16.75 0.73 -12.37
CA ARG A 123 17.23 -0.64 -12.62
C ARG A 123 16.20 -1.55 -13.27
N GLY A 124 15.06 -1.01 -13.72
CA GLY A 124 13.99 -1.76 -14.38
C GLY A 124 13.22 -2.70 -13.44
N ARG A 125 13.23 -2.45 -12.13
CA ARG A 125 12.51 -3.29 -11.16
C ARG A 125 11.05 -2.88 -11.07
N ALA A 126 10.17 -3.86 -10.93
CA ALA A 126 8.78 -3.62 -10.56
C ALA A 126 8.70 -3.32 -9.05
N LEU A 127 8.00 -2.25 -8.70
CA LEU A 127 7.65 -1.97 -7.31
C LEU A 127 6.30 -2.62 -7.05
N ILE A 128 6.26 -3.63 -6.18
CA ILE A 128 5.01 -4.21 -5.69
C ILE A 128 4.75 -3.56 -4.34
N PRO A 129 3.79 -2.63 -4.26
CA PRO A 129 3.54 -1.95 -3.02
C PRO A 129 2.79 -2.96 -2.12
N HIS A 130 3.39 -3.36 -1.00
CA HIS A 130 2.71 -4.14 0.04
C HIS A 130 1.94 -3.19 0.95
N ARG A 131 0.62 -3.33 1.08
CA ARG A 131 -0.13 -2.48 2.01
C ARG A 131 0.21 -2.89 3.42
N PHE A 132 0.63 -1.93 4.21
CA PHE A 132 0.58 -2.06 5.66
C PHE A 132 -0.83 -1.64 6.08
N VAL A 133 -1.65 -2.57 6.55
CA VAL A 133 -2.97 -2.19 7.05
C VAL A 133 -2.84 -1.95 8.54
N PRO A 134 -3.02 -0.70 9.02
CA PRO A 134 -3.07 -0.44 10.44
C PRO A 134 -4.10 -1.34 11.10
N VAL A 135 -3.71 -1.99 12.18
CA VAL A 135 -4.62 -2.77 13.01
C VAL A 135 -4.65 -2.18 14.39
N ARG A 136 -5.83 -2.11 14.97
CA ARG A 136 -5.99 -1.65 16.34
C ARG A 136 -5.33 -2.68 17.26
N HIS A 137 -4.21 -2.31 17.86
CA HIS A 137 -3.43 -3.14 18.79
C HIS A 137 -3.23 -2.42 20.13
N GLU A 138 -3.34 -3.14 21.25
CA GLU A 138 -3.31 -2.52 22.58
C GLU A 138 -1.99 -1.82 22.90
N THR A 139 -0.87 -2.33 22.36
CA THR A 139 0.45 -1.71 22.51
C THR A 139 0.49 -0.28 21.97
N ASP A 140 -0.33 0.05 20.98
CA ASP A 140 -0.36 1.39 20.41
C ASP A 140 -1.11 2.38 21.33
N LEU A 141 -1.89 1.88 22.30
CA LEU A 141 -2.62 2.68 23.30
C LEU A 141 -1.82 2.90 24.60
N THR A 142 -0.75 2.12 24.82
CA THR A 142 0.02 2.18 26.07
C THR A 142 0.79 3.50 26.28
N LYS A 143 0.95 4.33 25.23
CA LYS A 143 1.59 5.65 25.35
C LYS A 143 0.77 6.65 26.17
N ASP A 144 -0.57 6.50 26.24
CA ASP A 144 -1.46 7.50 26.84
C ASP A 144 -2.17 7.02 28.13
N LYS A 145 -1.81 5.85 28.70
CA LYS A 145 -2.44 5.26 29.90
C LYS A 145 -3.97 5.09 29.80
N ILE A 146 -4.52 5.04 28.60
CA ILE A 146 -5.96 4.85 28.39
C ILE A 146 -6.27 3.38 28.67
N LEU A 147 -7.02 3.13 29.75
CA LEU A 147 -7.53 1.80 30.11
C LEU A 147 -8.58 1.38 29.08
N TYR A 148 -8.23 0.41 28.23
CA TYR A 148 -9.13 -0.17 27.25
C TYR A 148 -9.89 -1.38 27.84
N ASP A 149 -11.22 -1.39 27.73
CA ASP A 149 -12.10 -2.40 28.37
C ASP A 149 -12.30 -3.69 27.56
N GLY A 150 -11.67 -3.81 26.39
CA GLY A 150 -11.57 -5.08 25.65
C GLY A 150 -12.80 -5.46 24.82
N THR A 151 -13.83 -4.62 24.69
CA THR A 151 -15.15 -5.16 24.30
C THR A 151 -15.46 -5.33 22.80
N SER A 152 -14.68 -4.86 21.81
CA SER A 152 -14.93 -5.38 20.43
C SER A 152 -13.92 -5.22 19.28
N GLU A 153 -12.83 -4.46 19.34
CA GLU A 153 -12.24 -3.96 18.07
C GLU A 153 -10.73 -4.14 17.92
N PHE A 154 -10.08 -4.82 18.86
CA PHE A 154 -8.63 -5.04 18.85
C PHE A 154 -8.30 -6.50 18.55
N LEU A 155 -7.14 -6.72 17.92
CA LEU A 155 -6.60 -8.06 17.78
C LEU A 155 -6.44 -8.73 19.17
N PRO A 156 -6.65 -10.05 19.31
CA PRO A 156 -6.56 -10.73 20.59
C PRO A 156 -5.22 -10.47 21.31
N LYS A 157 -5.25 -10.26 22.63
CA LYS A 157 -4.07 -9.96 23.49
C LYS A 157 -2.92 -10.97 23.40
N ASN A 158 -3.19 -12.17 22.91
CA ASN A 158 -2.22 -13.27 22.82
C ASN A 158 -1.53 -13.37 21.44
N ILE A 159 -1.67 -12.37 20.56
CA ILE A 159 -0.87 -12.24 19.35
C ILE A 159 0.40 -11.43 19.71
N SER A 160 1.29 -12.03 20.50
CA SER A 160 2.46 -11.38 21.12
C SER A 160 3.57 -10.96 20.16
N ASP A 161 3.59 -11.50 18.94
CA ASP A 161 4.77 -11.42 18.08
C ASP A 161 4.63 -10.25 17.10
N ILE A 162 4.71 -9.02 17.63
CA ILE A 162 4.93 -7.83 16.79
C ILE A 162 6.40 -7.79 16.40
N LEU A 163 6.67 -7.90 15.11
CA LEU A 163 8.00 -7.71 14.56
C LEU A 163 8.26 -6.22 14.36
N ASP A 164 9.07 -5.63 15.24
CA ASP A 164 9.57 -4.29 14.99
C ASP A 164 10.61 -4.35 13.86
N LEU A 165 10.28 -3.74 12.73
CA LEU A 165 11.15 -3.64 11.56
C LEU A 165 11.90 -2.32 11.56
N ASP A 166 13.19 -2.42 11.29
CA ASP A 166 14.08 -1.33 10.99
C ASP A 166 14.17 -1.14 9.47
N GLY A 167 13.74 0.01 8.96
CA GLY A 167 13.74 0.28 7.51
C GLY A 167 15.11 0.18 6.83
N ASP A 168 16.20 0.35 7.59
CA ASP A 168 17.58 0.29 7.07
C ASP A 168 18.12 -1.14 7.04
N TYR A 169 17.66 -1.99 7.96
CA TYR A 169 18.17 -3.35 8.15
C TYR A 169 17.16 -4.45 7.84
N ASP A 170 15.91 -4.12 7.59
CA ASP A 170 14.87 -5.08 7.28
C ASP A 170 14.32 -4.84 5.87
N MET A 171 13.79 -5.93 5.30
CA MET A 171 13.10 -5.89 4.03
C MET A 171 11.86 -6.76 4.10
N CYS A 172 10.89 -6.40 3.27
CA CYS A 172 9.67 -7.14 3.07
C CYS A 172 9.76 -7.91 1.75
N CYS A 173 9.89 -9.24 1.82
CA CYS A 173 9.89 -10.07 0.62
C CYS A 173 8.51 -10.67 0.35
N ASP A 174 8.16 -10.82 -0.92
CA ASP A 174 6.88 -11.40 -1.31
C ASP A 174 6.85 -12.88 -0.90
N GLY A 175 6.02 -13.20 0.08
CA GLY A 175 5.90 -14.55 0.64
C GLY A 175 5.10 -15.52 -0.23
N GLY A 176 4.74 -15.13 -1.46
CA GLY A 176 3.94 -15.94 -2.37
C GLY A 176 2.48 -16.04 -1.95
N SER A 177 1.80 -17.09 -2.43
CA SER A 177 0.38 -17.38 -2.18
C SER A 177 0.16 -18.49 -1.15
N ASP A 178 1.19 -18.81 -0.34
CA ASP A 178 1.13 -19.91 0.63
C ASP A 178 0.03 -19.65 1.67
N ARG A 179 -1.03 -20.45 1.57
CA ARG A 179 -2.20 -20.47 2.44
C ARG A 179 -1.87 -21.14 3.78
N PRO A 180 -2.57 -20.80 4.88
CA PRO A 180 -2.63 -21.69 6.04
C PRO A 180 -3.18 -23.03 5.56
N SER A 181 -2.45 -24.12 5.84
CA SER A 181 -2.76 -25.46 5.32
C SER A 181 -3.85 -26.20 6.12
N SER A 182 -4.53 -25.53 7.05
CA SER A 182 -5.57 -26.14 7.88
C SER A 182 -6.94 -25.88 7.27
N SER A 183 -7.40 -26.85 6.46
CA SER A 183 -8.76 -26.99 5.93
C SER A 183 -9.25 -25.91 4.94
N THR A 184 -9.90 -26.35 3.86
CA THR A 184 -10.65 -25.47 2.95
C THR A 184 -11.92 -24.92 3.58
N GLU A 185 -12.42 -25.52 4.66
CA GLU A 185 -13.63 -25.06 5.36
C GLU A 185 -13.37 -23.79 6.19
N ASP A 186 -12.11 -23.58 6.61
CA ASP A 186 -11.65 -22.36 7.28
C ASP A 186 -11.13 -21.28 6.31
N ASP A 187 -11.26 -21.49 4.99
CA ASP A 187 -10.83 -20.51 4.00
C ASP A 187 -11.75 -19.27 4.04
N PRO A 188 -11.23 -18.07 4.36
CA PRO A 188 -12.01 -16.84 4.32
C PRO A 188 -12.47 -16.46 2.90
N SER A 189 -12.20 -17.26 1.86
CA SER A 189 -12.84 -17.17 0.53
C SER A 189 -14.23 -17.78 0.49
N HIS A 190 -14.55 -18.73 1.37
CA HIS A 190 -15.87 -19.35 1.48
C HIS A 190 -16.78 -18.61 2.46
N ALA A 191 -16.20 -17.85 3.40
CA ALA A 191 -16.94 -16.82 4.13
C ALA A 191 -17.17 -15.62 3.20
N ALA A 192 -18.41 -15.14 3.10
CA ALA A 192 -18.79 -13.93 2.36
C ALA A 192 -18.23 -12.66 3.02
N CYS A 193 -16.91 -12.54 3.05
CA CYS A 193 -16.24 -11.39 3.60
C CYS A 193 -16.10 -10.32 2.53
N HIS A 194 -16.99 -9.32 2.58
CA HIS A 194 -16.92 -8.14 1.73
C HIS A 194 -15.82 -7.14 2.15
N SER A 195 -15.03 -7.45 3.20
CA SER A 195 -13.97 -6.60 3.75
C SER A 195 -12.58 -7.28 3.72
N TRP A 196 -11.55 -6.69 4.33
CA TRP A 196 -10.22 -7.30 4.43
C TRP A 196 -10.28 -8.67 5.11
N TRP A 197 -9.49 -9.63 4.62
CA TRP A 197 -9.50 -11.02 5.12
C TRP A 197 -9.26 -11.13 6.65
N TRP A 198 -8.46 -10.23 7.25
CA TRP A 198 -8.21 -10.25 8.70
C TRP A 198 -9.40 -9.73 9.52
N ASN A 199 -10.30 -8.95 8.93
CA ASN A 199 -11.52 -8.45 9.57
C ASN A 199 -12.59 -9.53 9.71
N CYS A 200 -12.57 -10.56 8.86
CA CYS A 200 -13.50 -11.68 8.89
C CYS A 200 -13.63 -12.32 10.27
N GLY A 201 -12.55 -12.25 11.06
CA GLY A 201 -12.50 -12.79 12.40
C GLY A 201 -12.79 -11.86 13.55
N SER A 202 -13.06 -10.59 13.26
CA SER A 202 -13.31 -9.56 14.26
C SER A 202 -14.78 -9.16 14.29
N THR A 203 -15.54 -9.38 13.22
CA THR A 203 -16.95 -9.03 13.15
C THR A 203 -17.80 -9.90 14.07
N LYS A 204 -18.77 -9.29 14.75
CA LYS A 204 -19.68 -9.96 15.71
C LYS A 204 -20.65 -10.92 15.02
N GLU A 205 -20.92 -10.70 13.74
CA GLU A 205 -21.93 -11.38 12.92
C GLU A 205 -21.60 -12.87 12.65
N LEU A 206 -20.34 -13.27 12.78
CA LEU A 206 -19.86 -14.62 12.39
C LEU A 206 -19.48 -15.51 13.58
N ARG A 207 -20.05 -15.31 14.78
CA ARG A 207 -19.64 -15.98 16.04
C ARG A 207 -20.55 -17.11 16.60
N PRO A 208 -20.96 -18.19 15.88
CA PRO A 208 -21.85 -19.17 16.50
C PRO A 208 -21.19 -20.35 17.26
N GLN A 209 -19.92 -20.74 17.05
CA GLN A 209 -19.37 -22.00 17.62
C GLN A 209 -17.89 -21.94 18.05
N ARG A 210 -17.47 -22.88 18.92
CA ARG A 210 -16.22 -22.90 19.73
C ARG A 210 -14.90 -22.86 18.92
N THR A 211 -13.88 -22.27 19.58
CA THR A 211 -12.44 -22.10 19.24
C THR A 211 -12.07 -21.19 18.06
N TRP A 212 -12.94 -20.21 17.73
CA TRP A 212 -12.63 -19.19 16.72
C TRP A 212 -11.39 -18.34 17.07
N GLU A 213 -11.05 -18.15 18.35
CA GLU A 213 -9.85 -17.41 18.76
C GLU A 213 -8.54 -18.08 18.30
N GLU A 214 -8.50 -19.41 18.29
CA GLU A 214 -7.36 -20.18 17.80
C GLU A 214 -7.28 -20.12 16.27
N VAL A 215 -8.41 -20.27 15.58
CA VAL A 215 -8.51 -20.10 14.12
C VAL A 215 -8.13 -18.68 13.70
N LYS A 216 -8.56 -17.65 14.43
CA LYS A 216 -8.16 -16.24 14.21
C LYS A 216 -6.67 -16.04 14.30
N ARG A 217 -6.07 -16.58 15.36
CA ARG A 217 -4.65 -16.46 15.65
C ARG A 217 -3.85 -17.12 14.53
N ASN A 218 -4.24 -18.32 14.11
CA ASN A 218 -3.63 -19.03 12.99
C ASN A 218 -3.81 -18.26 11.68
N LEU A 219 -5.02 -17.79 11.36
CA LEU A 219 -5.27 -17.02 10.14
C LEU A 219 -4.48 -15.72 10.06
N ILE A 220 -4.24 -15.02 11.17
CA ILE A 220 -3.49 -13.76 11.18
C ILE A 220 -1.98 -14.04 11.21
N LEU A 221 -1.49 -14.83 12.17
CA LEU A 221 -0.05 -15.10 12.33
C LEU A 221 0.53 -15.97 11.21
N ASP A 222 -0.17 -17.01 10.77
CA ASP A 222 0.34 -17.92 9.73
C ASP A 222 0.31 -17.25 8.35
N PHE A 223 -0.61 -16.31 8.16
CA PHE A 223 -0.76 -15.59 6.90
C PHE A 223 0.14 -14.35 6.80
N ALA A 224 0.22 -13.49 7.81
CA ALA A 224 1.13 -12.34 7.80
C ALA A 224 1.44 -11.87 9.23
N PRO A 225 2.72 -11.85 9.66
CA PRO A 225 3.07 -11.44 11.02
C PRO A 225 2.64 -9.99 11.26
N LEU A 226 2.30 -9.66 12.52
CA LEU A 226 2.14 -8.26 12.90
C LEU A 226 3.49 -7.57 12.81
N ILE A 227 3.53 -6.40 12.19
CA ILE A 227 4.75 -5.62 12.08
C ILE A 227 4.56 -4.20 12.59
N ARG A 228 5.64 -3.60 13.06
CA ARG A 228 5.71 -2.16 13.34
C ARG A 228 6.98 -1.61 12.71
N MET A 229 6.86 -0.62 11.84
CA MET A 229 8.04 0.06 11.29
C MET A 229 8.46 1.20 12.22
N LYS A 230 9.64 1.09 12.85
CA LYS A 230 10.15 2.11 13.79
C LYS A 230 10.45 3.43 13.07
N GLN A 231 11.09 3.34 11.92
CA GLN A 231 11.18 4.43 10.95
C GLN A 231 9.91 4.44 10.09
N GLY A 232 8.72 4.37 10.69
CA GLY A 232 7.40 4.39 10.04
C GLY A 232 6.37 5.22 10.80
N ILE A 233 5.07 4.97 10.59
CA ILE A 233 4.01 5.59 11.41
C ILE A 233 4.08 5.07 12.87
N ASP A 234 4.95 4.08 13.16
CA ASP A 234 5.17 3.49 14.50
C ASP A 234 3.89 2.82 15.08
N ILE A 235 3.00 2.37 14.19
CA ILE A 235 1.75 1.68 14.51
C ILE A 235 1.82 0.22 14.07
N VAL A 236 1.13 -0.65 14.80
CA VAL A 236 1.04 -2.07 14.43
C VAL A 236 0.22 -2.19 13.15
N SER A 237 0.75 -2.96 12.21
CA SER A 237 0.16 -3.18 10.90
C SER A 237 0.26 -4.64 10.47
N ILE A 238 -0.68 -5.07 9.63
CA ILE A 238 -0.58 -6.33 8.89
C ILE A 238 0.02 -6.03 7.51
N PRO A 239 1.17 -6.64 7.14
CA PRO A 239 1.82 -6.38 5.88
C PRO A 239 1.32 -7.36 4.80
N GLY A 240 0.30 -6.97 4.06
CA GLY A 240 -0.32 -7.86 3.07
C GLY A 240 -1.23 -7.13 2.08
N THR A 241 -1.69 -7.83 1.06
CA THR A 241 -2.63 -7.27 0.07
C THR A 241 -4.06 -7.75 0.33
N LYS A 242 -5.05 -6.99 -0.18
CA LYS A 242 -6.47 -7.40 -0.15
C LYS A 242 -6.65 -8.78 -0.80
N TYR A 243 -5.85 -9.06 -1.82
CA TYR A 243 -5.80 -10.32 -2.56
C TYR A 243 -4.80 -11.34 -2.01
N ARG A 244 -4.48 -11.27 -0.72
CA ARG A 244 -3.78 -12.35 -0.02
C ARG A 244 -2.36 -12.63 -0.56
N ARG A 245 -1.61 -11.57 -0.86
CA ARG A 245 -0.13 -11.65 -0.94
C ARG A 245 0.45 -11.15 0.37
N LYS A 246 1.33 -11.94 0.99
CA LYS A 246 1.95 -11.60 2.27
C LYS A 246 3.32 -10.99 2.10
N CYS A 247 3.66 -10.11 3.02
CA CYS A 247 5.03 -9.72 3.28
C CYS A 247 5.67 -10.75 4.22
N HIS A 248 6.81 -11.30 3.81
CA HIS A 248 7.68 -12.08 4.67
C HIS A 248 8.85 -11.20 5.11
N PRO A 249 8.85 -10.66 6.33
CA PRO A 249 9.95 -9.82 6.81
C PRO A 249 11.25 -10.62 6.88
N ARG A 250 12.33 -10.00 6.44
CA ARG A 250 13.69 -10.57 6.42
C ARG A 250 14.68 -9.51 6.88
N LYS A 251 15.59 -9.91 7.76
CA LYS A 251 16.77 -9.11 8.07
C LYS A 251 17.70 -9.08 6.86
N ARG A 252 18.10 -7.88 6.46
CA ARG A 252 19.23 -7.63 5.57
C ARG A 252 20.50 -8.04 6.28
N GLN A 253 21.23 -9.01 5.73
CA GLN A 253 22.60 -9.25 6.15
C GLN A 253 23.54 -8.20 5.56
N LYS A 254 23.18 -7.61 4.41
CA LYS A 254 23.94 -6.52 3.77
C LYS A 254 23.02 -5.46 3.16
N PRO A 255 23.46 -4.19 3.06
CA PRO A 255 22.64 -3.09 2.52
C PRO A 255 22.13 -3.31 1.08
N ASN A 256 22.87 -4.10 0.28
CA ASN A 256 22.56 -4.36 -1.13
C ASN A 256 21.73 -5.62 -1.38
N GLU A 257 21.26 -6.30 -0.34
CA GLU A 257 20.36 -7.42 -0.52
C GLU A 257 19.00 -6.96 -1.08
N ILE A 258 18.40 -7.81 -1.89
CA ILE A 258 17.10 -7.58 -2.53
C ILE A 258 16.26 -8.85 -2.42
N CYS A 259 14.94 -8.72 -2.49
CA CYS A 259 14.08 -9.87 -2.63
C CYS A 259 14.15 -10.39 -4.08
N GLU A 260 14.45 -11.67 -4.24
CA GLU A 260 14.39 -12.36 -5.52
C GLU A 260 12.95 -12.39 -6.04
N ARG A 261 12.78 -12.41 -7.37
CA ARG A 261 11.45 -12.56 -7.96
C ARG A 261 10.90 -13.95 -7.57
N PRO A 262 9.65 -14.04 -7.09
CA PRO A 262 9.07 -15.34 -6.78
C PRO A 262 8.96 -16.18 -8.06
N SER A 263 9.26 -17.48 -7.97
CA SER A 263 8.89 -18.43 -9.01
C SER A 263 7.36 -18.54 -9.09
N PRO A 264 6.77 -19.01 -10.20
CA PRO A 264 5.31 -19.05 -10.38
C PRO A 264 4.53 -19.76 -9.27
N SER A 265 5.19 -20.61 -8.47
CA SER A 265 4.63 -21.34 -7.33
C SER A 265 5.39 -21.12 -6.02
N GLY A 266 6.31 -20.15 -5.95
CA GLY A 266 7.30 -20.06 -4.87
C GLY A 266 7.33 -18.73 -4.11
N ARG A 267 8.02 -18.78 -2.97
CA ARG A 267 8.33 -17.61 -2.12
C ARG A 267 9.50 -16.82 -2.72
N SER A 268 9.57 -15.53 -2.41
CA SER A 268 10.75 -14.70 -2.65
C SER A 268 11.77 -14.89 -1.52
N PHE A 269 13.05 -14.98 -1.86
CA PHE A 269 14.15 -15.08 -0.89
C PHE A 269 15.05 -13.85 -1.00
N ALA A 270 15.69 -13.46 0.11
CA ALA A 270 16.71 -12.42 0.07
C ALA A 270 17.92 -12.95 -0.71
N THR A 271 18.36 -12.19 -1.70
CA THR A 271 19.49 -12.53 -2.56
C THR A 271 20.36 -11.30 -2.79
N PHE A 272 21.61 -11.54 -3.20
CA PHE A 272 22.50 -10.47 -3.60
C PHE A 272 22.24 -10.08 -5.05
N GLU A 273 22.28 -8.79 -5.32
CA GLU A 273 22.28 -8.30 -6.68
C GLU A 273 23.53 -8.84 -7.41
N LYS A 274 23.33 -9.74 -8.37
CA LYS A 274 24.39 -10.16 -9.28
C LYS A 274 24.83 -8.93 -10.07
N LYS A 275 26.08 -8.50 -9.88
CA LYS A 275 26.68 -7.47 -10.74
C LYS A 275 26.59 -7.97 -12.18
N LYS A 276 25.82 -7.27 -13.01
CA LYS A 276 25.86 -7.42 -14.46
C LYS A 276 27.01 -6.61 -15.01
#